data_AF-A0A5A8D253-F1
#
_entry.id   AF-A0A5A8D253-F1
#
_cell.length_a   1.000
_cell.length_b   1.000
_cell.length_c   1.000
_cell.angle_alpha   90.00
_cell.angle_beta   90.00
_cell.angle_gamma   90.00
#
_symmetry.space_group_name_H-M   'P 1'
#
loop_
_entity.id
_entity.type
_entity.pdbx_description
1 polymer ?
#
loop_
_entity_poly.entity_id
_entity_poly.type
_entity_poly.pdbx_seq_one_letter_code
_entity_poly.pdbx_strand_id
1 'polypeptide(L)'
;MPSQKILNLKLGFSHEIQFPLESGIFCKRLNDRSSIYIFSSNDPQTLKNFLARLKKYRPVEPYKGKGLRYLTETIKRKEGKKSNL
;
A
#
# COMPACT_ATOMS: atom_id res chain seq x y z
N MET A 1 18.46 1.58 -21.82
CA MET A 1 17.32 2.24 -21.14
C MET A 1 16.93 1.38 -19.95
N PRO A 2 17.03 1.84 -18.70
CA PRO A 2 16.59 1.05 -17.57
C PRO A 2 15.07 0.83 -17.69
N SER A 3 14.66 -0.43 -17.80
CA SER A 3 13.26 -0.84 -17.88
C SER A 3 12.53 -0.37 -16.62
N GLN A 4 11.57 0.54 -16.78
CA GLN A 4 10.69 0.95 -15.68
C GLN A 4 9.97 -0.28 -15.13
N LYS A 5 10.22 -0.60 -13.86
CA LYS A 5 9.53 -1.69 -13.19
C LYS A 5 8.13 -1.22 -12.80
N ILE A 6 7.11 -1.94 -13.24
CA ILE A 6 5.71 -1.64 -12.93
C ILE A 6 5.28 -2.54 -11.77
N LEU A 7 4.73 -1.94 -10.72
CA LEU A 7 4.12 -2.63 -9.60
C LEU A 7 2.63 -2.84 -9.88
N ASN A 8 2.22 -4.09 -10.10
CA ASN A 8 0.81 -4.43 -10.28
C ASN A 8 0.16 -4.74 -8.93
N LEU A 9 -0.91 -4.02 -8.61
CA LEU A 9 -1.64 -4.15 -7.35
C LEU A 9 -3.10 -4.58 -7.59
N LYS A 10 -3.48 -5.71 -6.99
CA LYS A 10 -4.87 -6.20 -6.93
C LYS A 10 -5.55 -5.66 -5.67
N LEU A 11 -6.09 -4.45 -5.76
CA LEU A 11 -6.76 -3.78 -4.63
C LEU A 11 -8.27 -4.06 -4.56
N GLY A 12 -8.79 -5.01 -5.32
CA GLY A 12 -10.23 -5.35 -5.36
C GLY A 12 -11.05 -4.46 -6.30
N PHE A 13 -10.38 -3.72 -7.19
CA PHE A 13 -11.02 -3.12 -8.36
C PHE A 13 -11.20 -4.15 -9.47
N SER A 14 -12.05 -3.86 -10.44
CA SER A 14 -12.29 -4.73 -11.60
C SER A 14 -11.06 -4.92 -12.49
N HIS A 15 -10.07 -4.02 -12.40
CA HIS A 15 -8.81 -4.10 -13.12
C HIS A 15 -7.62 -3.95 -12.15
N GLU A 16 -6.46 -4.45 -12.57
CA GLU A 16 -5.21 -4.28 -11.80
C GLU A 16 -4.73 -2.84 -11.90
N ILE A 17 -4.28 -2.29 -10.77
CA ILE A 17 -3.66 -0.96 -10.76
C ILE A 17 -2.18 -1.15 -11.06
N GLN A 18 -1.75 -0.60 -12.19
CA GLN A 18 -0.34 -0.55 -12.59
C GLN A 18 0.28 0.73 -12.02
N PHE A 19 1.27 0.56 -11.15
CA PHE A 19 1.96 1.67 -10.51
C PHE A 19 3.43 1.70 -10.97
N PRO A 20 3.85 2.67 -11.79
CA PRO A 20 5.23 2.74 -12.25
C PRO A 20 6.14 3.10 -11.07
N LEU A 21 7.20 2.31 -10.86
CA LEU A 21 8.23 2.64 -9.87
C LEU A 21 9.11 3.76 -10.43
N GLU A 22 9.24 4.84 -9.67
CA GLU A 22 10.17 5.93 -9.97
C GLU A 22 11.62 5.44 -9.83
N SER A 23 12.55 6.08 -10.55
CA SER A 23 13.96 5.69 -10.55
C SER A 23 14.57 5.76 -9.15
N GLY A 24 15.21 4.67 -8.72
CA GLY A 24 15.83 4.60 -7.40
C GLY A 24 14.89 4.15 -6.28
N ILE A 25 13.65 3.75 -6.59
CA ILE A 25 12.76 3.04 -5.65
C ILE A 25 12.85 1.54 -5.94
N PHE A 26 13.31 0.80 -4.95
CA PHE A 26 13.31 -0.66 -4.94
C PHE A 26 12.06 -1.15 -4.22
N CYS A 27 11.31 -2.05 -4.87
CA CYS A 27 10.18 -2.74 -4.27
C CYS A 27 10.50 -4.23 -4.17
N LYS A 28 10.38 -4.80 -2.96
CA LYS A 28 10.48 -6.23 -2.71
C LYS A 28 9.21 -6.71 -2.04
N ARG A 29 8.61 -7.77 -2.56
CA ARG A 29 7.53 -8.48 -1.87
C ARG A 29 8.16 -9.38 -0.80
N LEU A 30 7.62 -9.38 0.41
CA LEU A 30 8.19 -10.18 1.49
C LEU A 30 8.07 -11.68 1.18
N ASN A 31 6.86 -12.15 0.85
CA ASN A 31 6.55 -13.52 0.41
C ASN A 31 5.54 -13.49 -0.74
N ASP A 32 5.55 -14.49 -1.63
CA ASP A 32 4.61 -14.56 -2.78
C ASP A 32 3.13 -14.64 -2.39
N ARG A 33 2.84 -15.07 -1.16
CA ARG A 33 1.49 -15.12 -0.60
C ARG A 33 1.17 -13.94 0.31
N SER A 34 2.16 -13.18 0.76
CA SER A 34 1.92 -12.07 1.68
C SER A 34 1.48 -10.82 0.91
N SER A 35 0.62 -10.01 1.54
CA SER A 35 0.21 -8.69 1.03
C SER A 35 1.18 -7.59 1.48
N ILE A 36 2.42 -7.96 1.82
CA ILE A 36 3.41 -7.08 2.42
C ILE A 36 4.47 -6.75 1.37
N TYR A 37 4.65 -5.45 1.13
CA TYR A 37 5.65 -4.89 0.23
C TYR A 37 6.61 -4.03 1.03
N ILE A 38 7.90 -4.23 0.78
CA ILE A 38 9.00 -3.48 1.37
C ILE A 38 9.55 -2.55 0.29
N PHE A 39 9.61 -1.27 0.60
CA PHE A 39 10.14 -0.25 -0.29
C PHE A 39 11.41 0.35 0.29
N SER A 40 12.46 0.45 -0.53
CA SER A 40 13.75 1.04 -0.18
C SER A 40 14.14 2.07 -1.24
N SER A 41 14.72 3.18 -0.82
CA SER A 41 15.25 4.20 -1.74
C SER A 41 16.41 4.94 -1.09
N ASN A 42 17.25 5.56 -1.92
CA ASN A 42 18.32 6.43 -1.45
C ASN A 42 17.78 7.80 -0.98
N ASP A 43 16.65 8.27 -1.55
CA ASP A 43 16.01 9.52 -1.15
C ASP A 43 14.72 9.26 -0.35
N PRO A 44 14.70 9.57 0.95
CA PRO A 44 13.53 9.36 1.80
C PRO A 44 12.34 10.27 1.45
N GLN A 45 12.56 11.46 0.85
CA GLN A 45 11.46 12.35 0.50
C GLN A 45 10.65 11.81 -0.68
N THR A 46 11.35 11.43 -1.75
CA THR A 46 10.73 10.78 -2.91
C THR A 46 10.02 9.49 -2.52
N LEU A 47 10.64 8.67 -1.67
CA LEU A 47 10.02 7.44 -1.15
C LEU A 47 8.72 7.73 -0.38
N LYS A 48 8.73 8.71 0.53
CA LYS A 48 7.53 9.10 1.30
C LYS A 48 6.41 9.60 0.40
N ASN A 49 6.73 10.42 -0.59
CA ASN A 49 5.74 10.93 -1.56
C ASN A 49 5.11 9.79 -2.37
N PHE A 50 5.95 8.86 -2.86
CA PHE A 50 5.50 7.66 -3.56
C PHE A 50 4.58 6.78 -2.69
N LEU A 51 4.98 6.50 -1.44
CA LEU A 51 4.16 5.75 -0.49
C LEU A 51 2.85 6.45 -0.14
N ALA A 52 2.85 7.78 -0.01
CA ALA A 52 1.65 8.57 0.23
C ALA A 52 0.68 8.48 -0.95
N ARG A 53 1.18 8.54 -2.20
CA ARG A 53 0.36 8.33 -3.39
C ARG A 53 -0.26 6.93 -3.40
N LEU A 54 0.51 5.88 -3.11
CA LEU A 54 -0.01 4.52 -2.98
C LEU A 54 -1.13 4.42 -1.93
N LYS A 55 -0.92 4.99 -0.74
CA LYS A 55 -1.91 4.95 0.35
C LYS A 55 -3.24 5.62 0.00
N LYS A 56 -3.23 6.62 -0.91
CA LYS A 56 -4.46 7.28 -1.41
C LYS A 56 -5.37 6.35 -2.23
N TYR A 57 -4.84 5.33 -2.92
CA TYR A 57 -5.65 4.42 -3.72
C TYR A 57 -6.56 3.52 -2.88
N ARG A 58 -6.09 3.13 -1.69
CA ARG A 58 -6.86 2.31 -0.76
C ARG A 58 -6.57 2.73 0.67
N PRO A 59 -7.17 3.84 1.14
CA PRO A 59 -7.03 4.27 2.52
C PRO A 59 -7.57 3.20 3.47
N VAL A 60 -7.05 3.18 4.68
CA VAL A 60 -7.51 2.22 5.68
C VAL A 60 -8.90 2.60 6.17
N GLU A 61 -9.84 1.67 6.05
CA GLU A 61 -11.18 1.87 6.58
C GLU A 61 -11.18 1.92 8.11
N PRO A 62 -11.88 2.89 8.73
CA PRO A 62 -11.89 3.08 10.18
C PRO A 62 -12.64 1.97 10.94
N TYR A 63 -13.42 1.13 10.27
CA TYR A 63 -14.19 0.06 10.93
C TYR A 63 -13.45 -1.28 10.83
N LYS A 64 -13.27 -1.81 9.61
CA LYS A 64 -12.68 -3.14 9.37
C LYS A 64 -11.15 -3.11 9.24
N GLY A 65 -10.53 -1.92 9.20
CA GLY A 65 -9.08 -1.78 9.05
C GLY A 65 -8.54 -2.30 7.71
N LYS A 66 -9.41 -2.49 6.71
CA LYS A 66 -9.01 -2.95 5.37
C LYS A 66 -8.40 -1.78 4.60
N GLY A 67 -7.25 -1.98 3.98
CA GLY A 67 -6.56 -0.98 3.17
C GLY A 67 -5.04 -1.08 3.26
N LEU A 68 -4.36 -0.10 2.67
CA LEU A 68 -2.89 0.02 2.72
C LEU A 68 -2.47 0.70 4.02
N ARG A 69 -1.73 -0.02 4.85
CA ARG A 69 -1.17 0.46 6.12
C ARG A 69 0.30 0.08 6.25
N TYR A 70 1.02 0.83 7.07
CA TYR A 70 2.32 0.35 7.54
C TYR A 70 2.13 -0.77 8.57
N LEU A 71 3.08 -1.70 8.65
CA LEU A 71 3.02 -2.82 9.59
C LEU A 71 3.02 -2.34 11.05
N THR A 72 3.68 -1.23 11.33
CA THR A 72 3.83 -0.63 12.67
C THR A 72 2.78 0.44 12.98
N GLU A 73 1.85 0.74 12.07
CA GLU A 73 0.87 1.81 12.25
C GLU A 73 -0.38 1.32 12.99
N THR A 74 -0.68 1.98 14.12
CA THR A 74 -1.90 1.73 14.89
C THR A 74 -3.07 2.51 14.31
N ILE A 75 -4.09 1.80 13.85
CA ILE A 75 -5.31 2.41 13.28
C ILE A 75 -6.32 2.63 14.41
N LYS A 76 -6.80 3.87 14.56
CA LYS A 76 -7.95 4.19 15.42
C LYS A 76 -9.20 3.58 14.80
N ARG A 77 -9.68 2.48 15.37
CA ARG A 77 -10.91 1.83 14.94
C ARG A 77 -12.12 2.54 15.56
N LYS A 78 -13.16 2.77 14.76
CA LYS A 78 -14.48 3.15 15.26
C LYS A 78 -15.30 1.89 15.52
N GLU A 79 -15.99 1.83 16.65
CA GLU A 79 -16.96 0.77 16.89
C GLU A 79 -18.04 0.84 15.81
N GLY A 80 -18.32 -0.30 15.16
CA GLY A 80 -19.47 -0.43 14.27
C GLY A 80 -20.78 -0.39 15.06
N LYS A 81 -21.91 -0.41 14.35
CA LYS A 81 -23.23 -0.57 14.99
C LYS A 81 -23.20 -1.84 15.85
N LYS A 82 -23.29 -1.70 17.18
CA LYS A 82 -23.60 -2.81 18.08
C LYS A 82 -25.06 -3.19 17.82
N SER A 83 -25.30 -4.06 16.84
CA SER A 83 -26.49 -4.89 16.87
C SER A 83 -26.20 -6.03 17.85
N ASN A 84 -26.35 -5.75 19.14
CA ASN A 84 -26.61 -6.81 20.11
C ASN A 84 -27.98 -7.38 19.74
N LEU A 85 -27.99 -8.61 19.24
CA LEU A 85 -29.15 -9.49 19.30
C LEU A 85 -28.72 -10.73 20.08
#